data_AF-A0A517XQ52-F1
#
_entry.id   AF-A0A517XQ52-F1
#
_cell.length_a   1.000
_cell.length_b   1.000
_cell.length_c   1.000
_cell.angle_alpha   90.00
_cell.angle_beta   90.00
_cell.angle_gamma   90.00
#
_symmetry.space_group_name_H-M   'P 1'
#
loop_
_entity.id
_entity.type
_entity.pdbx_description
1 polymer ?
#
loop_
_entity_poly.entity_id
_entity_poly.type
_entity_poly.pdbx_seq_one_letter_code
_entity_poly.pdbx_strand_id
1 'polypeptide(L)'
;MDDDDLLPLNGTVASNPGRLRVNYLRWFLHKPAWPLGWAVALVAAVAAAVWFHWALWIAAAVLLLCNVFYWFRLTMHFGRGDANPGLVVSATPPLVAVATDLSKGFGVFPAVKVFAAGPLRVAGRRPEVGDRVGTVSLYAPGPDSSAPHWADFDPHPAEYVTADPAAIAGLMATFTPADWDNLARLLEQVPRPYRPGLYLVPADG
;
A
#
# COMPACT_ATOMS: atom_id res chain seq x y z
N MET A 1 -16.37 13.96 21.12
CA MET A 1 -16.83 14.26 19.75
C MET A 1 -16.04 13.31 18.91
N ASP A 2 -16.65 12.18 18.61
CA ASP A 2 -15.97 11.04 18.01
C ASP A 2 -15.64 11.38 16.57
N ASP A 3 -14.34 11.35 16.21
CA ASP A 3 -13.82 11.59 14.86
C ASP A 3 -14.15 10.44 13.87
N ASP A 4 -15.07 9.53 14.26
CA ASP A 4 -15.45 8.34 13.50
C ASP A 4 -16.57 8.60 12.47
N ASP A 5 -17.22 9.78 12.48
CA ASP A 5 -18.35 10.10 11.61
C ASP A 5 -18.00 10.81 10.29
N LEU A 6 -16.72 10.96 9.96
CA LEU A 6 -16.31 11.37 8.61
C LEU A 6 -16.33 10.14 7.68
N LEU A 7 -17.54 9.87 7.19
CA LEU A 7 -17.96 8.88 6.20
C LEU A 7 -16.84 8.47 5.21
N PRO A 8 -16.46 7.19 5.11
CA PRO A 8 -15.70 6.72 3.96
C PRO A 8 -16.58 6.89 2.72
N LEU A 9 -16.03 7.51 1.66
CA LEU A 9 -16.74 7.79 0.40
C LEU A 9 -17.25 6.53 -0.33
N ASN A 10 -16.99 5.33 0.20
CA ASN A 10 -17.71 4.09 -0.04
C ASN A 10 -17.71 3.31 1.29
N GLY A 11 -18.86 2.84 1.76
CA GLY A 11 -19.07 2.19 3.07
C GLY A 11 -18.36 0.85 3.31
N THR A 12 -17.15 0.67 2.78
CA THR A 12 -16.31 -0.53 2.96
C THR A 12 -15.27 -0.26 4.04
N VAL A 13 -15.29 -1.06 5.10
CA VAL A 13 -14.34 -0.99 6.22
C VAL A 13 -13.32 -2.12 6.07
N ALA A 14 -12.05 -1.83 6.37
CA ALA A 14 -10.99 -2.85 6.35
C ALA A 14 -11.27 -3.95 7.38
N SER A 15 -11.11 -5.21 7.00
CA SER A 15 -11.25 -6.37 7.88
C SER A 15 -10.22 -6.37 9.01
N ASN A 16 -8.98 -5.97 8.70
CA ASN A 16 -7.89 -5.89 9.64
C ASN A 16 -7.16 -4.54 9.47
N PRO A 17 -7.57 -3.45 10.13
CA PRO A 17 -6.99 -2.13 9.87
C PRO A 17 -5.52 -2.06 10.29
N GLY A 18 -4.67 -1.47 9.44
CA GLY A 18 -3.22 -1.37 9.67
C GLY A 18 -2.82 -0.58 10.91
N ARG A 19 -3.56 0.50 11.25
CA ARG A 19 -3.35 1.33 12.46
C ARG A 19 -1.90 1.81 12.67
N LEU A 20 -1.14 1.97 11.59
CA LEU A 20 0.25 2.44 11.67
C LEU A 20 0.32 3.97 11.60
N ARG A 21 1.19 4.54 12.43
CA ARG A 21 1.54 5.96 12.34
C ARG A 21 2.61 6.17 11.28
N VAL A 22 2.34 7.06 10.33
CA VAL A 22 3.26 7.31 9.21
C VAL A 22 4.43 8.20 9.62
N ASN A 23 5.64 7.71 9.40
CA ASN A 23 6.86 8.51 9.35
C ASN A 23 7.13 8.93 7.89
N TYR A 24 6.78 10.17 7.56
CA TYR A 24 6.89 10.71 6.20
C TYR A 24 8.32 10.73 5.65
N LEU A 25 9.32 10.98 6.51
CA LEU A 25 10.72 10.95 6.10
C LEU A 25 11.14 9.53 5.68
N ARG A 26 10.70 8.54 6.44
CA ARG A 26 10.99 7.14 6.12
C ARG A 26 10.31 6.71 4.83
N TRP A 27 9.06 7.11 4.61
CA TRP A 27 8.37 6.89 3.36
C TRP A 27 9.14 7.52 2.18
N PHE A 28 9.57 8.77 2.33
CA PHE A 28 10.36 9.49 1.34
C PHE A 28 11.66 8.74 0.98
N LEU A 29 12.37 8.17 1.97
CA LEU A 29 13.60 7.41 1.71
C LEU A 29 13.36 6.11 0.92
N HIS A 30 12.18 5.49 1.04
CA HIS A 30 11.84 4.27 0.29
C HIS A 30 11.18 4.56 -1.06
N LYS A 31 10.41 5.65 -1.16
CA LYS A 31 9.60 6.02 -2.34
C LYS A 31 9.75 7.53 -2.65
N PRO A 32 10.95 8.03 -3.01
CA PRO A 32 11.20 9.47 -3.16
C PRO A 32 10.58 10.08 -4.41
N ALA A 33 10.34 9.28 -5.46
CA ALA A 33 10.01 9.79 -6.80
C ALA A 33 8.78 10.70 -6.82
N TRP A 34 7.66 10.26 -6.23
CA TRP A 34 6.42 11.04 -6.22
C TRP A 34 6.50 12.29 -5.35
N PRO A 35 6.91 12.22 -4.06
CA PRO A 35 7.11 13.41 -3.24
C PRO A 35 8.06 14.43 -3.88
N LEU A 36 9.17 13.97 -4.47
CA LEU A 36 10.14 14.83 -5.13
C LEU A 36 9.55 15.48 -6.38
N GLY A 37 8.81 14.72 -7.19
CA GLY A 37 8.10 15.24 -8.36
C GLY A 37 7.13 16.36 -7.99
N TRP A 38 6.31 16.17 -6.96
CA TRP A 38 5.40 17.21 -6.46
C TRP A 38 6.13 18.43 -5.92
N ALA A 39 7.20 18.23 -5.16
CA ALA A 39 8.00 19.33 -4.59
C ALA A 39 8.67 20.17 -5.68
N VAL A 40 9.32 19.52 -6.67
CA VAL A 40 9.98 20.19 -7.79
C VAL A 40 8.95 20.95 -8.64
N ALA A 41 7.82 20.33 -8.97
CA ALA A 41 6.75 20.97 -9.73
C ALA A 41 6.20 22.21 -9.01
N LEU A 42 5.98 22.12 -7.69
CA LEU A 42 5.52 23.24 -6.88
C LEU A 42 6.53 24.40 -6.87
N VAL A 43 7.82 24.11 -6.64
CA VAL A 43 8.88 25.12 -6.66
C VAL A 43 8.96 25.80 -8.03
N ALA A 44 8.89 25.03 -9.12
CA ALA A 44 8.89 25.56 -10.48
C ALA A 44 7.66 26.46 -10.75
N ALA A 45 6.48 26.09 -10.26
CA ALA A 45 5.27 26.89 -10.42
C ALA A 45 5.34 28.21 -9.62
N VAL A 46 5.85 28.17 -8.38
CA VAL A 46 6.06 29.38 -7.56
C VAL A 46 7.07 30.31 -8.20
N ALA A 47 8.21 29.77 -8.63
CA ALA A 47 9.21 30.47 -9.42
C ALA A 47 8.58 31.18 -10.62
N ALA A 48 7.81 30.44 -11.41
CA ALA A 48 7.20 31.00 -12.60
C ALA A 48 6.16 32.09 -12.29
N ALA A 49 5.42 31.95 -11.19
CA ALA A 49 4.46 32.96 -10.72
C ALA A 49 5.13 34.27 -10.29
N VAL A 50 6.33 34.20 -9.72
CA VAL A 50 7.11 35.38 -9.32
C VAL A 50 7.74 36.07 -10.53
N TRP A 51 8.30 35.31 -11.48
CA TRP A 51 9.10 35.89 -12.57
C TRP A 51 8.33 36.20 -13.86
N PHE A 52 7.22 35.50 -14.13
CA PHE A 52 6.52 35.64 -15.42
C PHE A 52 5.12 36.22 -15.27
N HIS A 53 4.25 35.59 -14.46
CA HIS A 53 2.84 36.01 -14.40
C HIS A 53 2.14 35.56 -13.11
N TRP A 54 1.48 36.51 -12.42
CA TRP A 54 0.80 36.27 -11.14
C TRP A 54 -0.29 35.18 -11.21
N ALA A 55 -0.99 35.02 -12.34
CA ALA A 55 -2.01 33.97 -12.47
C ALA A 55 -1.47 32.54 -12.27
N LEU A 56 -0.15 32.32 -12.40
CA LEU A 56 0.47 31.03 -12.11
C LEU A 56 0.45 30.66 -10.62
N TRP A 57 0.12 31.60 -9.73
CA TRP A 57 -0.19 31.28 -8.33
C TRP A 57 -1.35 30.30 -8.20
N ILE A 58 -2.31 30.27 -9.14
CA ILE A 58 -3.38 29.28 -9.17
C ILE A 58 -2.81 27.88 -9.38
N ALA A 59 -1.88 27.71 -10.33
CA ALA A 59 -1.23 26.44 -10.58
C ALA A 59 -0.40 25.98 -9.36
N ALA A 60 0.34 26.90 -8.72
CA ALA A 60 1.07 26.62 -7.48
C ALA A 60 0.12 26.19 -6.35
N ALA A 61 -1.03 26.85 -6.20
CA ALA A 61 -2.04 26.49 -5.20
C ALA A 61 -2.62 25.08 -5.46
N VAL A 62 -2.95 24.74 -6.71
CA VAL A 62 -3.42 23.39 -7.08
C VAL A 62 -2.35 22.34 -6.78
N LEU A 63 -1.09 22.59 -7.15
CA LEU A 63 0.02 21.67 -6.86
C LEU A 63 0.24 21.48 -5.35
N LEU A 64 0.12 22.55 -4.56
CA LEU A 64 0.18 22.48 -3.10
C LEU A 64 -0.94 21.60 -2.55
N LEU A 65 -2.18 21.79 -3.02
CA LEU A 65 -3.33 20.97 -2.62
C LEU A 65 -3.13 19.49 -2.98
N CYS A 66 -2.65 19.19 -4.20
CA CYS A 66 -2.32 17.82 -4.60
C CYS A 66 -1.25 17.20 -3.70
N ASN A 67 -0.23 17.97 -3.32
CA ASN A 67 0.84 17.52 -2.42
C ASN A 67 0.28 17.22 -1.01
N VAL A 68 -0.54 18.13 -0.45
CA VAL A 68 -1.23 17.89 0.84
C VAL A 68 -2.11 16.64 0.76
N PHE A 69 -2.89 16.49 -0.31
CA PHE A 69 -3.77 15.34 -0.50
C PHE A 69 -2.99 14.03 -0.64
N TYR A 70 -1.81 14.04 -1.27
CA TYR A 70 -0.92 12.90 -1.34
C TYR A 70 -0.52 12.38 0.05
N TRP A 71 -0.07 13.27 0.94
CA TRP A 71 0.31 12.89 2.30
C TRP A 71 -0.88 12.47 3.14
N PHE A 72 -2.03 13.12 2.96
CA PHE A 72 -3.29 12.70 3.59
C PHE A 72 -3.67 11.27 3.17
N ARG A 73 -3.63 10.96 1.86
CA ARG A 73 -3.90 9.61 1.35
C ARG A 73 -2.91 8.58 1.90
N LEU A 74 -1.64 8.93 2.05
CA LEU A 74 -0.64 8.04 2.65
C LEU A 74 -0.99 7.70 4.10
N THR A 75 -1.36 8.71 4.90
CA THR A 75 -1.78 8.51 6.29
C THR A 75 -3.04 7.66 6.39
N MET A 76 -4.00 7.87 5.49
CA MET A 76 -5.20 7.04 5.40
C MET A 76 -4.88 5.60 4.98
N HIS A 77 -3.94 5.40 4.04
CA HIS A 77 -3.50 4.09 3.58
C HIS A 77 -3.01 3.24 4.75
N PHE A 78 -2.07 3.75 5.54
CA PHE A 78 -1.47 2.98 6.62
C PHE A 78 -2.27 2.99 7.94
N GLY A 79 -3.10 4.01 8.14
CA GLY A 79 -3.97 4.11 9.31
C GLY A 79 -5.25 3.28 9.19
N ARG A 80 -5.87 3.24 8.00
CA ARG A 80 -7.19 2.64 7.76
C ARG A 80 -7.20 1.54 6.70
N GLY A 81 -6.12 1.37 5.93
CA GLY A 81 -6.03 0.28 4.97
C GLY A 81 -5.98 -1.08 5.66
N ASP A 82 -6.17 -2.12 4.87
CA ASP A 82 -6.25 -3.50 5.34
C ASP A 82 -4.85 -4.10 5.45
N ALA A 83 -4.54 -4.68 6.60
CA ALA A 83 -3.30 -5.33 6.90
C ALA A 83 -3.32 -6.75 6.31
N ASN A 84 -2.31 -7.07 5.51
CA ASN A 84 -2.21 -8.36 4.84
C ASN A 84 -0.83 -9.00 5.08
N PRO A 85 -0.77 -10.33 5.26
CA PRO A 85 0.49 -11.04 5.36
C PRO A 85 1.24 -10.99 4.03
N GLY A 86 2.54 -10.73 4.09
CA GLY A 86 3.43 -10.74 2.94
C GLY A 86 4.60 -11.68 3.15
N LEU A 87 5.10 -12.27 2.05
CA LEU A 87 6.27 -13.15 2.04
C LEU A 87 7.29 -12.63 1.02
N VAL A 88 8.56 -12.55 1.41
CA VAL A 88 9.64 -12.28 0.46
C VAL A 88 9.85 -13.50 -0.43
N VAL A 89 9.66 -13.33 -1.74
CA VAL A 89 9.75 -14.40 -2.74
C VAL A 89 10.99 -14.31 -3.63
N SER A 90 11.70 -13.18 -3.58
CA SER A 90 13.03 -12.98 -4.18
C SER A 90 13.78 -11.96 -3.34
N ALA A 91 15.09 -12.15 -3.15
CA ALA A 91 15.94 -11.21 -2.42
C ALA A 91 16.64 -10.19 -3.35
N THR A 92 16.87 -10.53 -4.63
CA THR A 92 17.58 -9.68 -5.59
C THR A 92 17.01 -9.83 -7.02
N PRO A 93 16.21 -8.86 -7.51
CA PRO A 93 15.64 -7.74 -6.77
C PRO A 93 14.64 -8.24 -5.71
N PRO A 94 14.41 -7.47 -4.63
CA PRO A 94 13.46 -7.84 -3.59
C PRO A 94 12.03 -7.84 -4.14
N LEU A 95 11.39 -8.99 -4.10
CA LEU A 95 9.98 -9.17 -4.44
C LEU A 95 9.22 -9.66 -3.20
N VAL A 96 8.05 -9.08 -2.96
CA VAL A 96 7.13 -9.52 -1.91
C VAL A 96 5.83 -9.97 -2.56
N ALA A 97 5.33 -11.13 -2.12
CA ALA A 97 4.01 -11.63 -2.46
C ALA A 97 3.05 -11.41 -1.29
N VAL A 98 1.87 -10.88 -1.57
CA VAL A 98 0.81 -10.63 -0.59
C VAL A 98 -0.47 -11.27 -1.10
N ALA A 99 -1.18 -11.96 -0.22
CA ALA A 99 -2.46 -12.57 -0.53
C ALA A 99 -3.60 -11.74 0.07
N THR A 100 -4.72 -11.68 -0.64
CA THR A 100 -5.98 -11.13 -0.14
C THR A 100 -7.17 -11.78 -0.84
N ASP A 101 -8.38 -11.53 -0.32
CA ASP A 101 -9.63 -11.73 -1.03
C ASP A 101 -10.12 -10.38 -1.57
N LEU A 102 -10.31 -10.29 -2.89
CA LEU A 102 -10.80 -9.09 -3.55
C LEU A 102 -12.32 -8.92 -3.44
N SER A 103 -13.05 -9.82 -2.78
CA SER A 103 -14.50 -9.70 -2.60
C SER A 103 -14.91 -8.37 -1.94
N LYS A 104 -16.05 -7.81 -2.36
CA LYS A 104 -16.68 -6.63 -1.73
C LYS A 104 -17.72 -7.00 -0.65
N GLY A 105 -17.62 -8.20 -0.09
CA GLY A 105 -18.52 -8.74 0.93
C GLY A 105 -19.33 -9.98 0.51
N PHE A 106 -19.36 -10.32 -0.77
CA PHE A 106 -19.95 -11.57 -1.27
C PHE A 106 -19.05 -12.22 -2.32
N GLY A 107 -19.06 -13.56 -2.36
CA GLY A 107 -18.17 -14.36 -3.22
C GLY A 107 -16.79 -14.54 -2.61
N VAL A 108 -15.92 -15.24 -3.35
CA VAL A 108 -14.53 -15.52 -2.94
C VAL A 108 -13.65 -15.25 -4.15
N PHE A 109 -12.80 -14.24 -4.07
CA PHE A 109 -11.94 -13.78 -5.17
C PHE A 109 -10.49 -13.72 -4.67
N PRO A 110 -9.87 -14.89 -4.40
CA PRO A 110 -8.54 -14.93 -3.84
C PRO A 110 -7.52 -14.45 -4.88
N ALA A 111 -6.63 -13.59 -4.43
CA ALA A 111 -5.61 -13.02 -5.29
C ALA A 111 -4.28 -12.94 -4.57
N VAL A 112 -3.20 -13.11 -5.34
CA VAL A 112 -1.84 -12.84 -4.90
C VAL A 112 -1.29 -11.70 -5.72
N LYS A 113 -0.78 -10.66 -5.06
CA LYS A 113 -0.01 -9.61 -5.71
C LYS A 113 1.46 -9.77 -5.38
N VAL A 114 2.27 -9.93 -6.42
CA VAL A 114 3.72 -9.86 -6.34
C VAL A 114 4.14 -8.46 -6.77
N PHE A 115 4.97 -7.78 -5.98
CA PHE A 115 5.45 -6.45 -6.33
C PHE A 115 6.92 -6.27 -5.97
N ALA A 116 7.57 -5.34 -6.67
CA ALA A 116 8.94 -4.96 -6.39
C ALA A 116 8.99 -4.12 -5.11
N ALA A 117 9.60 -4.67 -4.07
CA ALA A 117 9.67 -4.08 -2.75
C ALA A 117 10.95 -3.28 -2.53
N GLY A 118 11.36 -2.43 -3.50
CA GLY A 118 12.34 -1.34 -3.31
C GLY A 118 13.53 -1.65 -2.37
N PRO A 119 14.03 -0.67 -1.58
CA PRO A 119 15.02 -0.93 -0.55
C PRO A 119 14.38 -1.48 0.74
N LEU A 120 13.58 -2.55 0.65
CA LEU A 120 12.95 -3.19 1.81
C LEU A 120 14.00 -3.60 2.84
N ARG A 121 13.63 -3.43 4.12
CA ARG A 121 14.31 -3.99 5.27
C ARG A 121 13.30 -4.81 6.05
N VAL A 122 13.69 -6.01 6.46
CA VAL A 122 12.91 -6.86 7.37
C VAL A 122 13.66 -6.88 8.68
N ALA A 123 13.03 -6.42 9.77
CA ALA A 123 13.68 -6.28 11.08
C ALA A 123 15.06 -5.57 11.02
N GLY A 124 15.20 -4.56 10.15
CA GLY A 124 16.44 -3.79 9.97
C GLY A 124 17.53 -4.44 9.11
N ARG A 125 17.41 -5.72 8.73
CA ARG A 125 18.35 -6.42 7.85
C ARG A 125 17.89 -6.44 6.39
N ARG A 126 18.78 -6.90 5.49
CA ARG A 126 18.40 -7.17 4.10
C ARG A 126 17.37 -8.32 4.07
N PRO A 127 16.39 -8.29 3.14
CA PRO A 127 15.38 -9.32 3.03
C PRO A 127 15.98 -10.61 2.48
N GLU A 128 15.54 -11.74 3.04
CA GLU A 128 15.84 -13.09 2.61
C GLU A 128 14.56 -13.77 2.12
N VAL A 129 14.68 -14.70 1.18
CA VAL A 129 13.52 -15.46 0.69
C VAL A 129 12.90 -16.25 1.84
N GLY A 130 11.58 -16.13 2.01
CA GLY A 130 10.84 -16.72 3.13
C GLY A 130 10.65 -15.77 4.31
N ASP A 131 11.26 -14.59 4.31
CA ASP A 131 10.98 -13.57 5.32
C ASP A 131 9.50 -13.16 5.28
N ARG A 132 8.90 -13.12 6.47
CA ARG A 132 7.54 -12.60 6.67
C ARG A 132 7.58 -11.09 6.78
N VAL A 133 6.62 -10.44 6.13
CA VAL A 133 6.50 -8.97 6.05
C VAL A 133 5.06 -8.58 6.30
N GLY A 134 4.83 -7.61 7.18
CA GLY A 134 3.51 -7.03 7.36
C GLY A 134 3.28 -5.97 6.28
N THR A 135 2.16 -6.06 5.56
CA THR A 135 1.81 -5.06 4.55
C THR A 135 0.48 -4.42 4.88
N VAL A 136 0.24 -3.22 4.36
CA VAL A 136 -1.06 -2.54 4.42
C VAL A 136 -1.48 -2.17 3.02
N SER A 137 -2.73 -2.43 2.69
CA SER A 137 -3.29 -2.34 1.35
C SER A 137 -4.50 -1.42 1.29
N LEU A 138 -4.64 -0.74 0.16
CA LEU A 138 -5.90 -0.16 -0.28
C LEU A 138 -6.39 -0.87 -1.53
N TYR A 139 -7.70 -1.01 -1.66
CA TYR A 139 -8.33 -1.66 -2.79
C TYR A 139 -8.74 -0.64 -3.86
N ALA A 140 -8.58 -1.02 -5.12
CA ALA A 140 -8.87 -0.19 -6.27
C ALA A 140 -10.13 -0.70 -7.01
N PRO A 141 -11.10 0.19 -7.28
CA PRO A 141 -12.27 -0.17 -8.09
C PRO A 141 -11.85 -0.44 -9.54
N GLY A 142 -12.56 -1.36 -10.19
CA GLY A 142 -12.48 -1.55 -11.63
C GLY A 142 -13.34 -0.56 -12.42
N PRO A 143 -13.33 -0.65 -13.77
CA PRO A 143 -14.21 0.15 -14.62
C PRO A 143 -15.69 -0.10 -14.34
N ASP A 144 -16.03 -1.33 -13.96
CA ASP A 144 -17.36 -1.71 -13.51
C ASP A 144 -17.46 -1.60 -11.98
N SER A 145 -18.12 -0.55 -11.50
CA SER A 145 -18.35 -0.34 -10.07
C SER A 145 -19.27 -1.40 -9.46
N SER A 146 -20.11 -2.06 -10.27
CA SER A 146 -21.05 -3.10 -9.85
C SER A 146 -20.42 -4.48 -9.72
N ALA A 147 -19.17 -4.66 -10.20
CA ALA A 147 -18.46 -5.91 -10.05
C ALA A 147 -18.39 -6.34 -8.57
N PRO A 148 -18.60 -7.63 -8.25
CA PRO A 148 -18.66 -8.13 -6.87
C PRO A 148 -17.30 -8.14 -6.16
N HIS A 149 -16.23 -7.81 -6.90
CA HIS A 149 -14.86 -7.76 -6.40
C HIS A 149 -14.16 -6.46 -6.79
N TRP A 150 -13.07 -6.15 -6.09
CA TRP A 150 -12.11 -5.13 -6.44
C TRP A 150 -11.28 -5.56 -7.65
N ALA A 151 -10.81 -4.61 -8.45
CA ALA A 151 -10.00 -4.92 -9.63
C ALA A 151 -8.53 -5.10 -9.30
N ASP A 152 -8.06 -4.42 -8.25
CA ASP A 152 -6.68 -4.48 -7.78
C ASP A 152 -6.61 -4.09 -6.30
N PHE A 153 -5.45 -4.27 -5.69
CA PHE A 153 -5.10 -3.76 -4.37
C PHE A 153 -3.64 -3.31 -4.34
N ASP A 154 -3.28 -2.36 -3.49
CA ASP A 154 -1.95 -1.74 -3.46
C ASP A 154 -1.25 -1.99 -2.11
N PRO A 155 -0.62 -3.16 -1.92
CA PRO A 155 0.09 -3.49 -0.69
C PRO A 155 1.40 -2.72 -0.60
N HIS A 156 1.67 -2.14 0.57
CA HIS A 156 2.98 -1.59 0.91
C HIS A 156 3.49 -2.16 2.24
N PRO A 157 4.79 -2.50 2.36
CA PRO A 157 5.38 -2.93 3.61
C PRO A 157 5.24 -1.89 4.73
N ALA A 158 4.89 -2.35 5.92
CA ALA A 158 4.79 -1.53 7.13
C ALA A 158 6.11 -0.79 7.43
N GLU A 159 7.24 -1.46 7.18
CA GLU A 159 8.58 -0.93 7.38
C GLU A 159 8.89 0.28 6.49
N TYR A 160 8.09 0.59 5.47
CA TYR A 160 8.25 1.82 4.70
C TYR A 160 7.82 3.06 5.48
N VAL A 161 6.90 2.91 6.44
CA VAL A 161 6.34 4.05 7.19
C VAL A 161 6.69 4.03 8.67
N THR A 162 7.18 2.93 9.23
CA THR A 162 7.63 2.89 10.62
C THR A 162 8.93 2.11 10.79
N ALA A 163 9.71 2.53 11.79
CA ALA A 163 10.90 1.84 12.29
C ALA A 163 10.66 1.15 13.63
N ASP A 164 9.50 1.42 14.24
CA ASP A 164 9.19 1.01 15.60
C ASP A 164 8.94 -0.52 15.62
N PRO A 165 9.82 -1.30 16.28
CA PRO A 165 9.65 -2.74 16.36
C PRO A 165 8.35 -3.15 17.04
N ALA A 166 7.84 -2.35 17.98
CA ALA A 166 6.58 -2.64 18.67
C ALA A 166 5.37 -2.47 17.74
N ALA A 167 5.35 -1.41 16.93
CA ALA A 167 4.29 -1.22 15.91
C ALA A 167 4.31 -2.34 14.85
N ILE A 168 5.51 -2.73 14.38
CA ILE A 168 5.64 -3.82 13.41
C ILE A 168 5.22 -5.15 14.04
N ALA A 169 5.70 -5.47 15.24
CA ALA A 169 5.31 -6.69 15.94
C ALA A 169 3.80 -6.73 16.23
N GLY A 170 3.22 -5.58 16.60
CA GLY A 170 1.78 -5.43 16.81
C GLY A 170 0.97 -5.73 15.55
N LEU A 171 1.39 -5.19 14.40
CA LEU A 171 0.78 -5.52 13.10
C LEU A 171 0.93 -7.01 12.79
N MET A 172 2.14 -7.56 12.93
CA MET A 172 2.42 -8.97 12.62
C MET A 172 1.60 -9.92 13.49
N ALA A 173 1.32 -9.55 14.74
CA ALA A 173 0.49 -10.32 15.67
C ALA A 173 -1.00 -10.34 15.28
N THR A 174 -1.46 -9.47 14.38
CA THR A 174 -2.83 -9.53 13.85
C THR A 174 -3.03 -10.67 12.87
N PHE A 175 -1.95 -11.21 12.28
CA PHE A 175 -2.02 -12.31 11.33
C PHE A 175 -2.05 -13.65 12.04
N THR A 176 -3.12 -14.40 11.82
CA THR A 176 -3.30 -15.77 12.33
C THR A 176 -2.43 -16.77 11.56
N PRO A 177 -2.18 -17.97 12.11
CA PRO A 177 -1.55 -19.04 11.35
C PRO A 177 -2.28 -19.36 10.03
N ALA A 178 -3.62 -19.30 10.03
CA ALA A 178 -4.42 -19.54 8.83
C ALA A 178 -4.17 -18.51 7.72
N ASP A 179 -3.87 -17.25 8.07
CA ASP A 179 -3.51 -16.21 7.08
C ASP A 179 -2.20 -16.55 6.37
N TRP A 180 -1.22 -17.06 7.12
CA TRP A 180 0.07 -17.49 6.57
C TRP A 180 -0.06 -18.77 5.73
N ASP A 181 -0.85 -19.74 6.19
CA ASP A 181 -1.13 -20.97 5.44
C ASP A 181 -1.89 -20.66 4.15
N ASN A 182 -2.85 -19.72 4.20
CA ASN A 182 -3.56 -19.25 3.03
C ASN A 182 -2.63 -18.58 2.01
N LEU A 183 -1.74 -17.69 2.45
CA LEU A 183 -0.73 -17.08 1.59
C LEU A 183 0.17 -18.14 0.95
N ALA A 184 0.66 -19.11 1.73
CA ALA A 184 1.51 -20.18 1.22
C ALA A 184 0.78 -21.01 0.14
N ARG A 185 -0.46 -21.43 0.42
CA ARG A 185 -1.32 -22.18 -0.51
C ARG A 185 -1.56 -21.42 -1.81
N LEU A 186 -1.97 -20.15 -1.74
CA LEU A 186 -2.25 -19.36 -2.94
C LEU A 186 -0.98 -19.10 -3.75
N LEU A 187 0.16 -18.96 -3.09
CA LEU A 187 1.45 -18.74 -3.74
C LEU A 187 1.94 -19.96 -4.54
N GLU A 188 1.54 -21.18 -4.17
CA GLU A 188 1.84 -22.39 -4.96
C GLU A 188 1.21 -22.35 -6.36
N GLN A 189 0.12 -21.62 -6.52
CA GLN A 189 -0.59 -21.46 -7.80
C GLN A 189 0.02 -20.35 -8.67
N VAL A 190 0.92 -19.52 -8.13
CA VAL A 190 1.56 -18.42 -8.87
C VAL A 190 2.74 -18.97 -9.70
N PRO A 191 2.79 -18.69 -11.03
CA PRO A 191 3.86 -19.17 -11.89
C PRO A 191 5.27 -18.75 -11.43
N ARG A 192 6.22 -19.67 -11.58
CA ARG A 192 7.65 -19.44 -11.30
C ARG A 192 8.45 -19.29 -12.61
N PRO A 193 9.50 -18.45 -12.64
CA PRO A 193 9.95 -17.55 -11.58
C PRO A 193 8.94 -16.41 -11.33
N TYR A 194 8.80 -15.99 -10.08
CA TYR A 194 7.84 -14.95 -9.72
C TYR A 194 8.13 -13.64 -10.45
N ARG A 195 7.08 -13.00 -10.95
CA ARG A 195 7.14 -11.69 -11.60
C ARG A 195 6.16 -10.71 -10.95
N PRO A 196 6.46 -9.41 -10.92
CA PRO A 196 5.48 -8.43 -10.46
C PRO A 196 4.17 -8.52 -11.25
N GLY A 197 3.04 -8.49 -10.54
CA GLY A 197 1.71 -8.62 -11.12
C GLY A 197 0.65 -9.03 -10.10
N LEU A 198 -0.61 -8.85 -10.48
CA LEU A 198 -1.77 -9.39 -9.78
C LEU A 198 -2.13 -10.73 -10.40
N TYR A 199 -2.21 -11.77 -9.57
CA TYR A 199 -2.56 -13.12 -9.96
C TYR A 199 -3.90 -13.46 -9.30
N LEU A 200 -4.94 -13.58 -10.13
CA LEU A 200 -6.21 -14.14 -9.69
C LEU A 200 -6.03 -15.64 -9.59
N VAL A 201 -6.28 -16.17 -8.41
CA VAL A 201 -6.13 -17.58 -8.13
C VAL A 201 -7.54 -18.17 -8.10
N PRO A 202 -7.78 -19.34 -8.71
CA PRO A 202 -9.05 -20.04 -8.52
C PRO A 202 -9.32 -20.18 -7.02
N ALA A 203 -10.53 -19.82 -6.58
CA ALA A 203 -11.04 -20.33 -5.33
C ALA A 203 -11.18 -21.84 -5.55
N ASP A 204 -10.23 -22.64 -5.04
CA ASP A 204 -10.24 -24.09 -5.24
C ASP A 204 -11.66 -24.66 -5.00
N GLY A 205 -12.12 -25.50 -5.94
CA GLY A 205 -13.39 -26.23 -5.84
C GLY A 205 -13.33 -27.39 -4.85
#